data_AF-A0A453BYL5-F1
#
_entry.id   AF-A0A453BYL5-F1
#
_cell.length_a   1.000
_cell.length_b   1.000
_cell.length_c   1.000
_cell.angle_alpha   90.00
_cell.angle_beta   90.00
_cell.angle_gamma   90.00
#
_symmetry.space_group_name_H-M   'P 1'
#
loop_
_entity.id
_entity.type
_entity.pdbx_description
1 polymer ?
#
loop_
_entity_poly.entity_id
_entity_poly.type
_entity_poly.pdbx_seq_one_letter_code
_entity_poly.pdbx_strand_id
1 'polypeptide(L)'
;VLKGDANTAYFQAIANGRHRRNTIPLLWDGETLLQRPAELRAHVDGFYKALFTAPPRGGLPLAPTFWVGTQCVSDAENAALTAPFSEEEVWLAIMGMNPSSAPGPDGLPVKFFQT
;
A
#
# COMPACT_ATOMS: atom_id res chain seq x y z
N VAL A 1 22.12 -4.83 22.74
CA VAL A 1 22.12 -3.66 21.85
C VAL A 1 22.63 -4.10 20.48
N LEU A 2 21.75 -4.21 19.48
CA LEU A 2 22.18 -4.54 18.11
C LEU A 2 23.11 -3.43 17.61
N LYS A 3 24.28 -3.80 17.06
CA LYS A 3 25.36 -2.90 16.62
C LYS A 3 25.03 -2.01 15.40
N GLY A 4 23.77 -1.66 15.20
CA GLY A 4 23.29 -0.77 14.12
C GLY A 4 22.15 0.16 14.53
N ASP A 5 21.66 0.04 15.77
CA ASP A 5 20.52 0.83 16.27
C ASP A 5 20.97 2.11 17.00
N ALA A 6 22.29 2.27 17.17
CA ALA A 6 22.85 3.48 17.72
C ALA A 6 22.84 4.57 16.64
N ASN A 7 22.00 5.59 16.84
CA ASN A 7 21.92 6.76 15.98
C ASN A 7 23.17 7.65 16.13
N THR A 8 24.30 7.17 15.62
CA THR A 8 25.60 7.85 15.70
C THR A 8 25.63 9.10 14.83
N ALA A 9 26.57 10.00 15.11
CA ALA A 9 26.81 11.19 14.29
C ALA A 9 27.02 10.86 12.79
N TYR A 10 27.61 9.70 12.49
CA TYR A 10 27.78 9.22 11.12
C TYR A 10 26.41 8.97 10.43
N PHE A 11 25.50 8.23 11.08
CA PHE A 11 24.18 7.95 10.52
C PHE A 11 23.31 9.20 10.43
N GLN A 12 23.41 10.10 11.40
CA GLN A 12 22.75 11.42 11.35
C GLN A 12 23.25 12.26 10.17
N ALA A 13 24.55 12.29 9.91
CA ALA A 13 25.12 13.02 8.77
C ALA A 13 24.61 12.46 7.43
N ILE A 14 24.49 11.13 7.31
CA ILE A 14 23.90 10.49 6.12
C ILE A 14 22.42 10.83 5.99
N ALA A 15 21.65 10.74 7.08
CA ALA A 15 20.22 11.05 7.09
C ALA A 15 19.97 12.51 6.69
N ASN A 16 20.72 13.45 7.26
CA ASN A 16 20.65 14.88 6.92
C ASN A 16 21.08 15.14 5.47
N GLY A 17 22.11 14.45 4.98
CA GLY A 17 22.53 14.52 3.58
C GLY A 17 21.46 14.00 2.61
N ARG A 18 20.73 12.95 2.99
CA ARG A 18 19.56 12.47 2.23
C ARG A 18 18.41 13.46 2.31
N HIS A 19 18.09 13.96 3.51
CA HIS A 19 17.04 14.94 3.73
C HIS A 19 17.25 16.20 2.86
N ARG A 20 18.45 16.78 2.88
CA ARG A 20 18.78 17.96 2.06
C ARG A 20 18.65 17.70 0.56
N ARG A 21 19.03 16.52 0.08
CA ARG A 21 18.89 16.15 -1.35
C ARG A 21 17.44 15.89 -1.75
N ASN A 22 16.62 15.39 -0.82
CA ASN A 22 15.24 15.00 -1.08
C ASN A 22 14.24 16.12 -0.75
N THR A 23 14.69 17.21 -0.11
CA THR A 23 13.85 18.38 0.14
C THR A 23 13.60 19.10 -1.18
N ILE A 24 12.32 19.34 -1.47
CA ILE A 24 11.88 20.15 -2.61
C ILE A 24 11.55 21.53 -2.05
N PRO A 25 12.44 22.55 -2.17
CA PRO A 25 12.19 23.88 -1.62
C PRO A 25 11.22 24.69 -2.48
N LEU A 26 11.14 24.36 -3.78
CA LEU A 26 10.44 25.12 -4.80
C LEU A 26 9.90 24.14 -5.85
N LEU A 27 8.69 24.36 -6.33
CA LEU A 27 8.09 23.56 -7.40
C LEU A 27 7.31 24.47 -8.35
N TRP A 28 7.47 24.27 -9.65
CA TRP A 28 6.67 24.95 -10.65
C TRP A 28 5.43 24.13 -10.98
N ASP A 29 4.27 24.77 -10.94
CA ASP A 29 2.99 24.26 -11.43
C ASP A 29 2.55 25.14 -12.63
N GLY A 30 2.94 24.74 -13.83
CA GLY A 30 2.84 25.58 -15.02
C GLY A 30 3.63 26.88 -14.86
N GLU A 31 2.93 28.01 -14.88
CA GLU A 31 3.50 29.35 -14.68
C GLU A 31 3.54 29.78 -13.19
N THR A 32 3.00 28.98 -12.28
CA THR A 32 2.93 29.32 -10.85
C THR A 32 4.10 28.69 -10.09
N LEU A 33 4.82 29.48 -9.29
CA LEU A 33 5.89 28.99 -8.41
C LEU A 33 5.36 28.74 -7.00
N LEU A 34 5.38 27.47 -6.57
CA LEU A 34 5.05 27.05 -5.22
C LEU A 34 6.31 27.09 -4.34
N GLN A 35 6.24 27.87 -3.26
CA GLN A 35 7.37 28.03 -2.31
C GLN A 35 6.98 27.69 -0.87
N ARG A 36 5.69 27.73 -0.54
CA ARG A 36 5.24 27.43 0.82
C ARG A 36 5.16 25.91 1.01
N PRO A 37 5.73 25.34 2.09
CA PRO A 37 5.69 23.89 2.32
C PRO A 37 4.28 23.28 2.29
N ALA A 38 3.27 24.02 2.77
CA ALA A 38 1.88 23.57 2.74
C ALA A 38 1.33 23.47 1.30
N GLU A 39 1.69 24.39 0.41
CA GLU A 39 1.28 24.37 -0.99
C GLU A 39 1.96 23.24 -1.76
N LEU A 40 3.27 23.08 -1.55
CA LEU A 40 4.05 21.97 -2.13
C LEU A 40 3.43 20.62 -1.76
N ARG A 41 3.13 20.43 -0.48
CA ARG A 41 2.49 19.20 0.00
C ARG A 41 1.10 19.02 -0.61
N ALA A 42 0.25 20.04 -0.60
CA ALA A 42 -1.09 19.96 -1.14
C ALA A 42 -1.09 19.63 -2.65
N HIS A 43 -0.16 20.24 -3.41
CA HIS A 43 -0.01 19.98 -4.85
C HIS A 43 0.47 18.56 -5.11
N VAL A 44 1.52 18.09 -4.43
CA VAL A 44 2.05 16.71 -4.59
C VAL A 44 1.00 15.67 -4.17
N ASP A 45 0.35 15.87 -3.03
CA ASP A 45 -0.72 14.98 -2.55
C ASP A 45 -1.88 14.95 -3.55
N GLY A 46 -2.29 16.11 -4.08
CA GLY A 46 -3.35 16.23 -5.08
C GLY A 46 -3.02 15.51 -6.38
N PHE A 47 -1.80 15.71 -6.90
CA PHE A 47 -1.30 15.06 -8.11
C PHE A 47 -1.35 13.53 -7.99
N TYR A 48 -0.76 12.98 -6.93
CA TYR A 48 -0.73 11.53 -6.75
C TYR A 48 -2.10 10.94 -6.40
N LYS A 49 -2.93 11.68 -5.66
CA LYS A 49 -4.34 11.28 -5.49
C LYS A 49 -5.03 11.17 -6.84
N ALA A 50 -4.90 12.16 -7.72
CA ALA A 50 -5.51 12.10 -9.04
C ALA A 50 -4.94 10.95 -9.89
N LEU A 51 -3.61 10.74 -9.85
CA LEU A 51 -2.93 9.69 -10.59
C LEU A 51 -3.36 8.28 -10.15
N PHE A 52 -3.53 8.06 -8.85
CA PHE A 52 -3.92 6.77 -8.27
C PHE A 52 -5.42 6.63 -8.04
N THR A 53 -6.20 7.69 -8.28
CA THR A 53 -7.65 7.59 -8.31
C THR A 53 -8.03 6.94 -9.63
N ALA A 54 -8.70 5.79 -9.56
CA ALA A 54 -9.25 5.16 -10.74
C ALA A 54 -10.12 6.18 -11.49
N PRO A 55 -9.98 6.33 -12.81
CA PRO A 55 -10.88 7.19 -13.56
C PRO A 55 -12.33 6.76 -13.25
N PRO A 56 -13.30 7.69 -13.28
CA PRO A 56 -14.71 7.32 -13.24
C PRO A 56 -14.90 6.18 -14.23
N ARG A 57 -15.62 5.11 -13.85
CA ARG A 57 -15.83 3.93 -14.71
C ARG A 57 -16.46 4.41 -16.03
N GLY A 58 -15.61 4.75 -17.00
CA GLY A 58 -15.97 5.31 -18.29
C GLY A 58 -16.18 4.20 -19.31
N GLY A 59 -16.84 3.14 -18.88
CA GLY A 59 -17.18 2.00 -19.71
C GLY A 59 -18.69 1.87 -19.82
N LEU A 60 -19.15 1.29 -20.93
CA LEU A 60 -20.52 0.82 -21.03
C LEU A 60 -20.73 -0.25 -19.94
N PRO A 61 -21.83 -0.17 -19.15
CA PRO A 61 -22.14 -1.26 -18.23
C PRO A 61 -22.27 -2.54 -19.05
N LEU A 62 -21.60 -3.60 -18.60
CA LEU A 62 -21.84 -4.93 -19.17
C LEU A 62 -23.33 -5.25 -18.96
N ALA A 63 -23.96 -5.80 -19.98
CA ALA A 63 -25.34 -6.27 -19.84
C ALA A 63 -25.40 -7.27 -18.67
N PRO A 64 -26.50 -7.33 -17.89
CA PRO A 64 -26.66 -8.34 -16.85
C PRO A 64 -26.50 -9.79 -17.36
N THR A 65 -26.69 -9.98 -18.67
CA THR A 65 -26.54 -11.25 -19.40
C THR A 65 -25.16 -11.43 -20.03
N PHE A 66 -24.17 -10.60 -19.68
CA PHE A 66 -22.84 -10.65 -20.30
C PHE A 66 -22.12 -11.96 -19.99
N TRP A 67 -22.28 -12.47 -18.77
CA TRP A 67 -21.78 -13.78 -18.36
C TRP A 67 -22.91 -14.80 -18.46
N VAL A 68 -22.65 -15.96 -19.08
CA VAL A 68 -23.65 -17.01 -19.24
C VAL A 68 -23.04 -18.38 -18.95
N GLY A 69 -23.81 -19.24 -18.27
CA GLY A 69 -23.46 -20.64 -18.04
C GLY A 69 -22.18 -20.80 -17.21
N THR A 70 -21.19 -21.51 -17.77
CA THR A 70 -19.92 -21.87 -17.10
C THR A 70 -18.97 -20.70 -16.85
N GLN A 71 -19.35 -19.48 -17.26
CA GLN A 71 -18.59 -18.26 -16.96
C GLN A 71 -18.94 -17.68 -15.58
N CYS A 72 -20.05 -18.12 -15.00
CA CYS A 72 -20.42 -17.80 -13.63
C CYS A 72 -19.96 -18.92 -12.70
N VAL A 73 -19.49 -18.55 -11.51
CA VAL A 73 -19.36 -19.51 -10.41
C VAL A 73 -20.74 -20.09 -10.09
N SER A 74 -20.77 -21.38 -9.81
CA SER A 74 -21.96 -22.07 -9.31
C SER A 74 -22.38 -21.53 -7.94
N ASP A 75 -23.63 -21.77 -7.56
CA ASP A 75 -24.13 -21.37 -6.23
C ASP A 75 -23.31 -21.99 -5.10
N ALA A 76 -22.82 -23.23 -5.29
CA ALA A 76 -21.98 -23.92 -4.33
C ALA A 76 -20.59 -23.27 -4.20
N GLU A 77 -19.96 -22.91 -5.31
CA GLU A 77 -18.69 -22.16 -5.31
C GLU A 77 -18.86 -20.77 -4.71
N ASN A 78 -19.95 -20.08 -5.04
CA ASN A 78 -20.24 -18.76 -4.49
C ASN A 78 -20.46 -18.83 -2.96
N ALA A 79 -21.18 -19.86 -2.49
CA ALA A 79 -21.35 -20.12 -1.06
C ALA A 79 -20.00 -20.40 -0.37
N ALA A 80 -19.10 -21.15 -1.01
CA ALA A 80 -17.77 -21.41 -0.48
C ALA A 80 -16.88 -20.14 -0.46
N LEU A 81 -16.88 -19.35 -1.53
CA LEU A 81 -16.09 -18.12 -1.65
C LEU A 81 -16.55 -17.01 -0.69
N THR A 82 -17.81 -17.03 -0.28
CA THR A 82 -18.40 -16.05 0.64
C THR A 82 -18.57 -16.58 2.06
N ALA A 83 -18.15 -17.83 2.31
CA ALA A 83 -18.19 -18.41 3.64
C ALA A 83 -17.26 -17.65 4.60
N PRO A 84 -17.62 -17.56 5.90
CA PRO A 84 -16.68 -17.07 6.90
C PRO A 84 -15.48 -18.01 7.01
N PHE A 85 -14.30 -17.43 7.27
CA PHE A 85 -13.06 -18.19 7.47
C PHE A 85 -13.19 -19.13 8.68
N SER A 86 -12.66 -20.34 8.55
CA SER A 86 -12.53 -21.27 9.69
C SER A 86 -11.25 -20.99 10.48
N GLU A 87 -11.22 -21.40 11.75
CA GLU A 87 -10.03 -21.26 12.59
C GLU A 87 -8.84 -22.03 12.00
N GLU A 88 -9.10 -23.23 11.47
CA GLU A 88 -8.09 -24.09 10.84
C GLU A 88 -7.54 -23.45 9.56
N GLU A 89 -8.40 -22.85 8.74
CA GLU A 89 -7.98 -22.13 7.53
C GLU A 89 -7.07 -20.95 7.88
N VAL A 90 -7.47 -20.13 8.85
CA VAL A 90 -6.67 -18.99 9.32
C VAL A 90 -5.33 -19.48 9.86
N TRP A 91 -5.31 -20.54 10.66
CA TRP A 91 -4.08 -21.11 11.20
C TRP A 91 -3.14 -21.60 10.08
N LEU A 92 -3.65 -22.37 9.12
CA LEU A 92 -2.86 -22.86 7.99
C LEU A 92 -2.30 -21.72 7.14
N ALA A 93 -3.10 -20.67 6.90
CA ALA A 93 -2.67 -19.49 6.19
C ALA A 93 -1.49 -18.82 6.90
N ILE A 94 -1.60 -18.58 8.22
CA ILE A 94 -0.52 -17.97 9.02
C ILE A 94 0.75 -18.84 9.00
N MET A 95 0.63 -20.16 9.17
CA MET A 95 1.77 -21.08 9.14
C MET A 95 2.43 -21.19 7.75
N GLY A 96 1.67 -20.96 6.69
CA GLY A 96 2.18 -20.96 5.31
C GLY A 96 2.91 -19.68 4.90
N MET A 97 2.81 -18.60 5.67
CA MET A 97 3.47 -17.33 5.36
C MET A 97 5.00 -17.41 5.56
N ASN A 98 5.75 -16.68 4.74
CA ASN A 98 7.20 -16.55 4.91
C ASN A 98 7.52 -15.80 6.23
N PRO A 99 8.19 -16.44 7.20
CA PRO A 99 8.48 -15.83 8.51
C PRO A 99 9.40 -14.61 8.42
N SER A 100 10.16 -14.47 7.33
CA SER A 100 11.15 -13.40 7.09
C SER A 100 10.63 -12.27 6.20
N SER A 101 9.32 -12.27 5.90
CA SER A 101 8.69 -11.18 5.16
C SER A 101 8.72 -9.86 5.94
N ALA A 102 8.73 -8.74 5.21
CA ALA A 102 8.72 -7.41 5.83
C ALA A 102 7.42 -7.20 6.63
N PRO A 103 7.50 -6.60 7.83
CA PRO A 103 6.31 -6.34 8.64
C PRO A 103 5.38 -5.33 7.96
N GLY A 104 4.10 -5.40 8.32
CA GLY A 104 3.10 -4.44 7.89
C GLY A 104 3.26 -3.08 8.58
N PRO A 105 2.31 -2.16 8.37
CA PRO A 105 2.28 -0.86 9.06
C PRO A 105 2.25 -0.95 10.60
N ASP A 106 1.85 -2.11 11.14
CA ASP A 106 1.83 -2.43 12.57
C ASP A 106 3.23 -2.77 13.14
N GLY A 107 4.21 -3.03 12.27
CA GLY A 107 5.58 -3.38 12.67
C GLY A 107 5.74 -4.81 13.20
N LEU A 108 4.69 -5.64 13.19
CA LEU A 108 4.76 -7.02 13.68
C LEU A 108 5.20 -7.96 12.56
N PRO A 109 6.30 -8.73 12.73
CA PRO A 109 6.72 -9.70 11.73
C PRO A 109 5.82 -10.95 11.76
N VAL A 110 5.68 -11.64 10.62
CA VAL A 110 4.88 -12.88 10.51
C VAL A 110 5.23 -13.91 11.59
N LYS A 111 6.52 -14.03 11.94
CA LYS A 111 6.99 -14.96 12.98
C LYS A 111 6.33 -14.76 14.35
N PHE A 112 5.85 -13.55 14.66
CA PHE A 112 5.12 -13.27 15.91
C PHE A 112 3.83 -14.09 16.00
N PHE A 113 3.14 -14.28 14.87
CA PHE A 113 1.87 -15.01 14.79
C PHE A 113 2.06 -16.52 14.61
N GLN A 114 3.29 -16.98 14.37
CA GLN A 114 3.62 -18.40 14.16
C GLN A 114 4.07 -19.12 15.44
N THR A 115 3.59 -18.66 16.60
CA THR A 115 4.01 -19.18 17.92
C THR A 115 3.00 -20.19 18.48
#